data_AF-A0A0F8ZAS6-F1
#
_entry.id   AF-A0A0F8ZAS6-F1
#
_cell.length_a   1.000
_cell.length_b   1.000
_cell.length_c   1.000
_cell.angle_alpha   90.00
_cell.angle_beta   90.00
_cell.angle_gamma   90.00
#
_symmetry.space_group_name_H-M   'P 1'
#
loop_
_entity.id
_entity.type
_entity.pdbx_description
1 polymer ?
#
loop_
_entity_poly.entity_id
_entity_poly.type
_entity_poly.pdbx_seq_one_letter_code
_entity_poly.pdbx_strand_id
1 'polypeptide(L)'
;MVIMQDNPGFTLFTNRDLMKRIYACHIFTITKGENLVDFAAAKGNDIALNLLFEDGYKGTENAVYDAACNDHASTLEILLKAGYKGTYDALKHVIFYGQNSTILAKILLNHGCDYRYNY
;
A
#
# COMPACT_ATOMS: atom_id res chain seq x y z
N MET A 1 -20.71 23.30 -15.26
CA MET A 1 -20.88 23.34 -16.72
C MET A 1 -19.60 23.89 -17.33
N VAL A 2 -18.72 23.00 -17.82
CA VAL A 2 -17.71 23.31 -18.83
C VAL A 2 -17.93 22.25 -19.90
N ILE A 3 -18.54 22.67 -21.00
CA ILE A 3 -18.74 21.87 -22.21
C ILE A 3 -17.53 22.12 -23.09
N MET A 4 -16.74 21.08 -23.34
CA MET A 4 -15.64 21.06 -24.31
C MET A 4 -15.83 19.84 -25.21
N GLN A 5 -15.69 20.07 -26.50
CA GLN A 5 -16.20 19.29 -27.63
C GLN A 5 -15.72 17.84 -27.69
N ASP A 6 -16.63 16.98 -28.15
CA ASP A 6 -16.42 15.57 -28.48
C ASP A 6 -15.27 15.37 -29.47
N ASN A 7 -14.18 14.76 -29.00
CA ASN A 7 -13.08 14.29 -29.83
C ASN A 7 -12.91 12.77 -29.59
N PRO A 8 -13.30 11.89 -30.53
CA PRO A 8 -13.50 10.46 -30.27
C PRO A 8 -12.21 9.64 -30.06
N GLY A 9 -11.03 10.28 -30.08
CA GLY A 9 -9.73 9.64 -29.85
C GLY A 9 -9.08 9.95 -28.49
N PHE A 10 -9.69 10.81 -27.68
CA PHE A 10 -9.15 11.19 -26.37
C PHE A 10 -10.29 11.07 -25.35
N THR A 11 -10.48 9.85 -24.84
CA THR A 11 -11.30 9.63 -23.64
C THR A 11 -10.86 10.62 -22.57
N LEU A 12 -11.81 11.42 -22.08
CA LEU A 12 -11.63 12.35 -20.96
C LEU A 12 -11.05 11.55 -19.79
N PHE A 13 -9.73 11.61 -19.60
CA PHE A 13 -9.08 11.03 -18.45
C PHE A 13 -9.65 11.76 -17.24
N THR A 14 -10.40 11.04 -16.41
CA THR A 14 -10.80 11.60 -15.13
C THR A 14 -9.53 11.93 -14.34
N ASN A 15 -9.61 12.83 -13.35
CA ASN A 15 -8.47 13.10 -12.45
C ASN A 15 -7.91 11.80 -11.84
N ARG A 16 -8.76 10.77 -11.71
CA ARG A 16 -8.42 9.41 -11.29
C ARG A 16 -7.53 8.70 -12.30
N ASP A 17 -7.89 8.69 -13.58
CA ASP A 17 -7.10 8.03 -14.63
C ASP A 17 -5.76 8.73 -14.88
N LEU A 18 -5.73 10.06 -14.71
CA LEU A 18 -4.51 10.84 -14.77
C LEU A 18 -3.60 10.52 -13.58
N MET A 19 -4.12 10.47 -12.35
CA MET A 19 -3.38 10.02 -11.16
C MET A 19 -2.82 8.61 -11.36
N LYS A 20 -3.62 7.67 -11.90
CA LYS A 20 -3.16 6.31 -12.20
C LYS A 20 -1.99 6.28 -13.18
N ARG A 21 -2.08 7.00 -14.31
CA ARG A 21 -1.00 7.07 -15.32
C ARG A 21 0.23 7.79 -14.78
N ILE A 22 0.05 8.84 -13.99
CA ILE A 22 1.15 9.56 -13.35
C ILE A 22 1.84 8.64 -12.34
N TYR A 23 1.11 7.98 -11.44
CA TYR A 23 1.69 7.05 -10.47
C TYR A 23 2.34 5.85 -11.14
N ALA A 24 1.70 5.20 -12.11
CA ALA A 24 2.28 4.08 -12.84
C ALA A 24 3.55 4.48 -13.60
N CYS A 25 3.56 5.62 -14.31
CA CYS A 25 4.75 6.10 -15.03
C CYS A 25 5.86 6.61 -14.11
N HIS A 26 5.54 7.39 -13.07
CA HIS A 26 6.56 7.91 -12.13
C HIS A 26 7.11 6.79 -11.26
N ILE A 27 6.27 5.92 -10.70
CA ILE A 27 6.76 4.81 -9.88
C ILE A 27 7.56 3.83 -10.74
N PHE A 28 7.08 3.38 -11.91
CA PHE A 28 7.83 2.43 -12.75
C PHE A 28 9.23 2.93 -13.15
N THR A 29 9.40 4.25 -13.31
CA THR A 29 10.70 4.86 -13.57
C THR A 29 11.56 5.08 -12.32
N ILE A 30 10.95 5.33 -11.16
CA ILE A 30 11.64 5.53 -9.87
C ILE A 30 12.05 4.21 -9.21
N THR A 31 11.18 3.19 -9.28
CA THR A 31 11.33 1.94 -8.52
C THR A 31 12.17 0.87 -9.21
N LYS A 32 12.65 1.11 -10.45
CA LYS A 32 13.46 0.14 -11.20
C LYS A 32 12.88 -1.29 -11.21
N GLY A 33 11.55 -1.44 -11.14
CA GLY A 33 10.87 -2.73 -11.12
C GLY A 33 10.32 -3.19 -9.77
N GLU A 34 10.32 -2.37 -8.71
CA GLU A 34 9.55 -2.72 -7.49
C GLU A 34 8.04 -2.68 -7.74
N ASN A 35 7.31 -3.44 -6.95
CA ASN A 35 5.86 -3.52 -7.02
C ASN A 35 5.20 -2.20 -6.60
N LEU A 36 4.22 -1.74 -7.39
CA LEU A 36 3.48 -0.49 -7.17
C LEU A 36 2.76 -0.47 -5.80
N VAL A 37 2.22 -1.61 -5.37
CA VAL A 37 1.51 -1.74 -4.09
C VAL A 37 2.49 -1.66 -2.93
N ASP A 38 3.64 -2.34 -3.04
CA ASP A 38 4.68 -2.31 -1.99
C ASP A 38 5.25 -0.91 -1.83
N PHE A 39 5.51 -0.22 -2.95
CA PHE A 39 5.95 1.17 -2.92
C PHE A 39 4.90 2.10 -2.31
N ALA A 40 3.63 1.96 -2.70
CA ALA A 40 2.55 2.76 -2.11
C ALA A 40 2.42 2.50 -0.61
N ALA A 41 2.61 1.26 -0.17
CA ALA A 41 2.63 0.87 1.23
C ALA A 41 3.81 1.48 1.99
N ALA A 42 5.02 1.41 1.42
CA ALA A 42 6.23 2.01 1.98
C ALA A 42 6.14 3.53 2.11
N LYS A 43 5.34 4.20 1.27
CA LYS A 43 5.10 5.65 1.33
C LYS A 43 3.88 6.05 2.16
N GLY A 44 3.13 5.08 2.68
CA GLY A 44 1.92 5.33 3.46
C GLY A 44 0.79 5.97 2.63
N ASN A 45 0.74 5.68 1.32
CA ASN A 45 -0.21 6.31 0.42
C ASN A 45 -1.47 5.47 0.26
N ASP A 46 -2.41 5.67 1.18
CA ASP A 46 -3.69 4.97 1.25
C ASP A 46 -4.55 5.19 -0.02
N ILE A 47 -4.49 6.38 -0.61
CA ILE A 47 -5.25 6.70 -1.82
C ILE A 47 -4.72 5.87 -2.99
N ALA A 48 -3.39 5.80 -3.14
CA ALA A 48 -2.77 4.99 -4.18
C ALA A 48 -3.06 3.50 -4.00
N LEU A 49 -2.98 2.98 -2.77
CA LEU A 49 -3.32 1.58 -2.48
C LEU A 49 -4.76 1.23 -2.87
N ASN A 50 -5.73 2.05 -2.48
CA ASN A 50 -7.13 1.81 -2.83
C ASN A 50 -7.35 1.84 -4.34
N LEU A 51 -6.72 2.78 -5.05
CA LEU A 51 -6.77 2.84 -6.52
C LEU A 51 -6.18 1.60 -7.18
N LEU A 52 -5.04 1.10 -6.67
CA LEU A 52 -4.37 -0.09 -7.18
C LEU A 52 -5.20 -1.36 -6.93
N PHE A 53 -5.81 -1.49 -5.76
CA PHE A 53 -6.65 -2.63 -5.42
C PHE A 53 -7.95 -2.69 -6.22
N GLU A 54 -8.58 -1.54 -6.49
CA GLU A 54 -9.74 -1.50 -7.38
C GLU A 54 -9.43 -1.97 -8.81
N ASP A 55 -8.22 -1.70 -9.29
CA ASP A 55 -7.75 -2.14 -10.61
C ASP A 55 -7.19 -3.58 -10.58
N GLY A 56 -7.20 -4.24 -9.42
CA GLY A 56 -6.79 -5.64 -9.26
C GLY A 56 -5.27 -5.86 -9.16
N TYR A 57 -4.48 -4.81 -8.95
CA TYR A 57 -3.04 -4.95 -8.69
C TYR A 57 -2.81 -5.67 -7.36
N LYS A 58 -1.78 -6.52 -7.33
CA LYS A 58 -1.36 -7.23 -6.12
C LYS A 58 0.09 -6.89 -5.82
N GLY A 59 0.32 -6.54 -4.57
CA GLY A 59 1.63 -6.42 -3.93
C GLY A 59 2.24 -7.77 -3.61
N THR A 60 3.42 -7.70 -3.02
CA THR A 60 4.08 -8.85 -2.43
C THR A 60 3.81 -8.89 -0.92
N GLU A 61 4.34 -9.92 -0.25
CA GLU A 61 4.31 -10.02 1.21
C GLU A 61 5.09 -8.89 1.91
N ASN A 62 5.96 -8.17 1.17
CA ASN A 62 6.75 -7.08 1.71
C ASN A 62 5.92 -5.81 1.97
N ALA A 63 4.77 -5.62 1.32
CA ALA A 63 3.94 -4.43 1.52
C ALA A 63 3.60 -4.18 3.00
N VAL A 64 3.27 -5.25 3.73
CA VAL A 64 2.95 -5.17 5.16
C VAL A 64 4.19 -4.82 5.99
N TYR A 65 5.32 -5.44 5.67
CA TYR A 65 6.59 -5.14 6.33
C TYR A 65 7.01 -3.68 6.12
N ASP A 66 6.91 -3.18 4.89
CA ASP A 66 7.29 -1.81 4.55
C ASP A 66 6.37 -0.79 5.21
N ALA A 67 5.05 -1.02 5.21
CA ALA A 67 4.11 -0.16 5.93
C ALA A 67 4.40 -0.15 7.45
N ALA A 68 4.70 -1.32 8.03
CA ALA A 68 5.01 -1.45 9.45
C ALA A 68 6.34 -0.77 9.83
N CYS A 69 7.38 -0.91 9.01
CA CYS A 69 8.68 -0.29 9.25
C CYS A 69 8.64 1.24 9.13
N ASN A 70 7.78 1.77 8.25
CA ASN A 70 7.59 3.21 8.08
C ASN A 70 6.47 3.77 9.00
N ASP A 71 5.99 2.98 9.96
CA ASP A 71 5.02 3.40 10.98
C ASP A 71 3.65 3.84 10.41
N HIS A 72 3.25 3.29 9.26
CA HIS A 72 2.03 3.64 8.53
C HIS A 72 0.82 2.78 8.95
N ALA A 73 0.18 3.14 10.05
CA ALA A 73 -0.95 2.37 10.62
C ALA A 73 -2.18 2.25 9.71
N SER A 74 -2.60 3.35 9.09
CA SER A 74 -3.76 3.38 8.18
C SER A 74 -3.56 2.46 6.98
N THR A 75 -2.37 2.56 6.39
CA THR A 75 -1.92 1.75 5.26
C THR A 75 -1.89 0.27 5.63
N LEU A 76 -1.36 -0.05 6.81
CA LEU A 76 -1.33 -1.42 7.32
C LEU A 76 -2.73 -2.02 7.45
N GLU A 77 -3.70 -1.27 7.97
CA GLU A 77 -5.10 -1.75 8.03
C GLU A 77 -5.69 -2.02 6.64
N ILE A 78 -5.41 -1.15 5.67
CA ILE A 78 -5.89 -1.32 4.28
C ILE A 78 -5.34 -2.62 3.69
N LEU A 79 -4.04 -2.89 3.87
CA LEU A 79 -3.40 -4.11 3.41
C LEU A 79 -4.01 -5.36 4.08
N LEU A 80 -4.19 -5.34 5.40
CA LEU A 80 -4.76 -6.47 6.13
C LEU A 80 -6.23 -6.73 5.74
N LYS A 81 -7.02 -5.68 5.49
CA LYS A 81 -8.38 -5.78 4.93
C LYS A 81 -8.41 -6.35 3.52
N ALA A 82 -7.39 -6.05 2.72
CA ALA A 82 -7.20 -6.63 1.38
C ALA A 82 -6.74 -8.10 1.41
N GLY A 83 -6.52 -8.68 2.61
CA GLY A 83 -6.20 -10.09 2.80
C GLY A 83 -4.70 -10.39 2.87
N TYR A 84 -3.84 -9.36 2.97
CA TYR A 84 -2.43 -9.58 3.27
C TYR A 84 -2.29 -10.08 4.70
N LYS A 85 -1.30 -10.96 4.92
CA LYS A 85 -0.96 -11.45 6.25
C LYS A 85 0.18 -10.62 6.79
N GLY A 86 0.12 -10.26 8.07
CA GLY A 86 1.30 -9.69 8.69
C GLY A 86 2.35 -10.77 8.96
N THR A 87 3.59 -10.30 9.05
CA THR A 87 4.78 -11.15 9.20
C THR A 87 5.36 -11.00 10.59
N TYR A 88 6.07 -12.03 11.05
CA TYR A 88 6.83 -11.97 12.30
C TYR A 88 7.85 -10.83 12.28
N ASP A 89 8.52 -10.62 11.15
CA ASP A 89 9.51 -9.56 11.00
C ASP A 89 8.90 -8.17 11.11
N ALA A 90 7.70 -7.95 10.57
CA ALA A 90 6.98 -6.69 10.73
C ALA A 90 6.63 -6.43 12.21
N LEU A 91 6.11 -7.45 12.90
CA LEU A 91 5.77 -7.35 14.32
C LEU A 91 7.01 -7.08 15.18
N LYS A 92 8.10 -7.81 14.94
CA LYS A 92 9.38 -7.61 15.61
C LYS A 92 9.87 -6.18 15.38
N HIS A 93 9.87 -5.70 14.14
CA HIS A 93 10.33 -4.35 13.84
C HIS A 93 9.52 -3.29 14.58
N VAL A 94 8.20 -3.39 14.56
CA VAL A 94 7.29 -2.47 15.24
C VAL A 94 7.53 -2.45 16.76
N ILE A 95 7.75 -3.61 17.39
CA ILE A 95 7.98 -3.70 18.84
C ILE A 95 9.31 -3.07 19.24
N PHE A 96 10.38 -3.30 18.47
CA PHE A 96 11.73 -2.86 18.85
C PHE A 96 12.08 -1.46 18.36
N TYR A 97 11.48 -1.00 17.25
CA TYR A 97 11.88 0.22 16.55
C TYR A 97 10.73 1.17 16.21
N GLY A 98 9.48 0.70 16.24
CA GLY A 98 8.31 1.50 15.86
C GLY A 98 8.03 2.64 16.83
N GLN A 99 7.72 3.84 16.31
CA GLN A 99 7.34 4.97 17.15
C GLN A 99 5.93 4.78 17.73
N ASN A 100 5.01 4.20 16.95
CA ASN A 100 3.67 3.81 17.38
C ASN A 100 3.56 2.31 17.68
N SER A 101 4.61 1.76 18.30
CA SER A 101 4.80 0.32 18.57
C SER A 101 3.56 -0.37 19.14
N THR A 102 2.83 0.28 20.05
CA THR A 102 1.65 -0.31 20.71
C THR A 102 0.43 -0.41 19.81
N ILE A 103 0.22 0.54 18.90
CA ILE A 103 -0.97 0.56 18.01
C ILE A 103 -0.74 -0.42 16.86
N LEU A 104 0.41 -0.33 16.20
CA LEU A 104 0.78 -1.19 15.08
C LEU A 104 0.90 -2.66 15.50
N ALA A 105 1.48 -2.94 16.67
CA ALA A 105 1.56 -4.32 17.17
C ALA A 105 0.17 -4.90 17.44
N LYS A 106 -0.77 -4.12 18.00
CA LYS A 106 -2.16 -4.57 18.19
C LYS A 106 -2.83 -4.89 16.86
N ILE A 107 -2.65 -4.05 15.84
CA ILE A 107 -3.21 -4.30 14.50
C ILE A 107 -2.68 -5.62 13.94
N LEU A 108 -1.36 -5.84 13.98
CA LEU A 108 -0.74 -7.06 13.49
C LEU A 108 -1.20 -8.31 14.26
N LEU A 109 -1.21 -8.24 15.59
CA LEU A 109 -1.66 -9.34 16.46
C LEU A 109 -3.14 -9.69 16.21
N ASN A 110 -4.01 -8.69 16.06
CA ASN A 110 -5.44 -8.89 15.76
C ASN A 110 -5.68 -9.60 14.43
N HIS A 111 -4.78 -9.42 13.46
CA HIS A 111 -4.84 -10.07 12.15
C HIS A 111 -4.05 -11.39 12.08
N GLY A 112 -3.76 -12.00 13.23
CA GLY A 112 -3.24 -13.37 13.33
C GLY A 112 -1.73 -13.48 13.21
N CYS A 113 -0.99 -12.37 13.34
CA CYS A 113 0.46 -12.44 13.50
C CYS A 113 0.75 -13.00 14.89
N ASP A 114 1.37 -14.17 14.98
CA ASP A 114 1.83 -14.73 16.25
C ASP A 114 3.31 -14.40 16.45
N TYR A 115 3.68 -14.07 17.69
CA TYR A 115 5.06 -13.89 18.13
C TYR A 115 5.81 -15.23 18.29
N ARG A 116 5.11 -16.35 18.10
CA ARG A 116 5.67 -17.69 18.25
C ARG A 116 6.83 -17.91 17.27
N TYR A 117 8.03 -17.95 17.86
CA TYR A 117 9.24 -18.50 17.27
C TYR A 117 8.92 -19.83 16.59
N ASN A 118 8.96 -19.88 15.26
CA ASN A 118 9.00 -21.12 14.52
C ASN A 118 10.41 -21.71 14.72
N TYR A 119 10.52 -22.73 15.60
CA TYR A 119 11.69 -23.60 15.72
C TYR A 119 11.56 -24.79 14.76
#